data_AF-A0A950SHJ4-F1
#
_entry.id   AF-A0A950SHJ4-F1
#
_cell.length_a   1.000
_cell.length_b   1.000
_cell.length_c   1.000
_cell.angle_alpha   90.00
_cell.angle_beta   90.00
_cell.angle_gamma   90.00
#
_symmetry.space_group_name_H-M   'P 1'
#
loop_
_entity.id
_entity.type
_entity.pdbx_description
1 polymer ?
#
loop_
_entity_poly.entity_id
_entity_poly.type
_entity_poly.pdbx_seq_one_letter_code
_entity_poly.pdbx_strand_id
1 'polypeptide(L)'
;MKSARSVTIGLAVLLAATAVFASWYDDYDDGVKAVRNGQWSTVISKMTAAINGNAKENDKARTYGAIFINYHPYYYRGIAYLNTGKYEQAISDLEKASGPGEENLGSIETLMSRAKGKLTQASTPPPPEPQPPAPQPRVVPAPVPVPVQPAAPSIDPALRQRANAEINQAKTRLAAAMQRKAGNTPQYGQATQALTDALTKIGNARSNDDLNAAIASAQNAATIADLAPAPGAPAPPPTVIATRPAQASSLVLADPAKRIRGALESYFNGDFEDASKKFGALTGEMPKNAYLWAFLGASQYSQYAFEADDNFKDQAMQSFRKAKSLRKWNGGLPPKYFSRRIRKVFDSAS
;
A
#
# COMPACT_ATOMS: atom_id res chain seq x y z
N MET A 1 -9.24 61.11 -40.85
CA MET A 1 -9.36 60.66 -39.44
C MET A 1 -8.78 59.26 -39.37
N LYS A 2 -7.50 59.14 -39.02
CA LYS A 2 -6.98 58.57 -37.76
C LYS A 2 -7.38 57.10 -37.51
N SER A 3 -6.53 56.23 -38.07
CA SER A 3 -5.94 54.99 -37.53
C SER A 3 -6.57 54.30 -36.31
N ALA A 4 -6.87 53.01 -36.46
CA ALA A 4 -6.86 52.05 -35.35
C ALA A 4 -6.24 50.72 -35.80
N ARG A 5 -4.92 50.60 -35.61
CA ARG A 5 -4.21 49.32 -35.51
C ARG A 5 -4.13 48.99 -34.03
N SER A 6 -4.58 47.80 -33.61
CA SER A 6 -4.31 47.28 -32.26
C SER A 6 -4.20 45.75 -32.30
N VAL A 7 -2.96 45.34 -32.56
CA VAL A 7 -2.23 44.19 -31.99
C VAL A 7 -3.05 43.24 -31.12
N THR A 8 -3.26 42.01 -31.62
CA THR A 8 -3.65 40.84 -30.83
C THR A 8 -2.46 39.88 -30.84
N ILE A 9 -1.58 39.99 -29.84
CA ILE A 9 -0.45 39.06 -29.64
C ILE A 9 -0.79 38.16 -28.44
N GLY A 10 -0.48 36.88 -28.61
CA GLY A 10 -1.07 35.76 -27.90
C GLY A 10 -0.73 35.64 -26.42
N LEU A 11 -1.73 35.17 -25.67
CA LEU A 11 -1.60 34.65 -24.32
C LEU A 11 -2.02 33.17 -24.34
N ALA A 12 -1.12 32.30 -24.79
CA ALA A 12 -1.39 30.87 -24.97
C ALA A 12 -0.19 29.99 -24.56
N VAL A 13 0.38 30.15 -23.35
CA VAL A 13 1.46 29.24 -22.87
C VAL A 13 1.46 29.03 -21.35
N LEU A 14 0.33 28.88 -20.64
CA LEU A 14 0.40 28.70 -19.17
C LEU A 14 -0.54 27.66 -18.54
N LEU A 15 -0.75 26.50 -19.20
CA LEU A 15 -1.59 25.42 -18.64
C LEU A 15 -1.05 23.98 -18.78
N ALA A 16 0.26 23.79 -19.01
CA ALA A 16 0.85 22.45 -19.13
C ALA A 16 1.87 22.16 -18.01
N ALA A 17 1.43 21.96 -16.76
CA ALA A 17 2.36 21.60 -15.68
C ALA A 17 1.80 20.76 -14.50
N THR A 18 0.68 20.04 -14.62
CA THR A 18 0.07 19.37 -13.44
C THR A 18 -0.21 17.87 -13.56
N ALA A 19 0.37 17.14 -14.51
CA ALA A 19 0.05 15.72 -14.72
C ALA A 19 1.18 14.69 -14.50
N VAL A 20 2.36 15.07 -13.99
CA VAL A 20 3.51 14.12 -13.86
C VAL A 20 3.59 13.43 -12.48
N PHE A 21 2.83 13.89 -11.48
CA PHE A 21 3.02 13.47 -10.08
C PHE A 21 2.64 12.02 -9.72
N ALA A 22 2.03 11.24 -10.64
CA ALA A 22 1.64 9.86 -10.38
C ALA A 22 2.58 8.80 -11.01
N SER A 23 3.49 9.16 -11.93
CA SER A 23 4.27 8.15 -12.67
C SER A 23 5.44 7.57 -11.89
N TRP A 24 6.08 8.37 -11.04
CA TRP A 24 7.32 7.96 -10.34
C TRP A 24 7.09 6.76 -9.41
N TYR A 25 5.92 6.65 -8.79
CA TYR A 25 5.61 5.55 -7.88
C TYR A 25 5.44 4.23 -8.62
N ASP A 26 4.76 4.22 -9.76
CA ASP A 26 4.62 3.01 -10.58
C ASP A 26 6.01 2.49 -11.02
N ASP A 27 6.91 3.40 -11.42
CA ASP A 27 8.28 3.04 -11.79
C ASP A 27 9.09 2.56 -10.58
N TYR A 28 8.91 3.17 -9.41
CA TYR A 28 9.53 2.70 -8.17
C TYR A 28 9.07 1.29 -7.80
N ASP A 29 7.76 1.04 -7.74
CA ASP A 29 7.16 -0.26 -7.41
C ASP A 29 7.61 -1.35 -8.39
N ASP A 30 7.60 -1.07 -9.70
CA ASP A 30 8.13 -1.97 -10.72
C ASP A 30 9.64 -2.25 -10.51
N GLY A 31 10.40 -1.22 -10.14
CA GLY A 31 11.82 -1.35 -9.82
C GLY A 31 12.07 -2.23 -8.60
N VAL A 32 11.29 -2.10 -7.53
CA VAL A 32 11.41 -2.95 -6.33
C VAL A 32 11.07 -4.41 -6.65
N LYS A 33 10.04 -4.67 -7.47
CA LYS A 33 9.78 -6.04 -7.96
C LYS A 33 10.94 -6.59 -8.79
N ALA A 34 11.54 -5.76 -9.64
CA ALA A 34 12.71 -6.16 -10.42
C ALA A 34 13.92 -6.49 -9.53
N VAL A 35 14.09 -5.79 -8.39
CA VAL A 35 15.09 -6.12 -7.36
C VAL A 35 14.87 -7.54 -6.83
N ARG A 36 13.64 -7.88 -6.43
CA ARG A 36 13.28 -9.23 -5.92
C ARG A 36 13.56 -10.33 -6.96
N ASN A 37 13.45 -10.01 -8.24
CA ASN A 37 13.71 -10.93 -9.35
C ASN A 37 15.17 -10.93 -9.83
N GLY A 38 16.07 -10.15 -9.22
CA GLY A 38 17.46 -10.03 -9.65
C GLY A 38 17.66 -9.36 -11.02
N GLN A 39 16.66 -8.63 -11.52
CA GLN A 39 16.68 -8.00 -12.85
C GLN A 39 17.36 -6.63 -12.81
N TRP A 40 18.66 -6.59 -12.50
CA TRP A 40 19.40 -5.37 -12.17
C TRP A 40 19.35 -4.27 -13.24
N SER A 41 19.39 -4.63 -14.53
CA SER A 41 19.26 -3.65 -15.63
C SER A 41 17.89 -2.97 -15.62
N THR A 42 16.82 -3.71 -15.32
CA THR A 42 15.46 -3.16 -15.18
C THR A 42 15.38 -2.25 -13.96
N VAL A 43 16.00 -2.63 -12.83
CA VAL A 43 16.07 -1.77 -11.64
C VAL A 43 16.72 -0.43 -11.96
N ILE A 44 17.85 -0.42 -12.68
CA ILE A 44 18.53 0.82 -13.07
C ILE A 44 17.60 1.72 -13.89
N SER A 45 16.93 1.16 -14.90
CA SER A 45 16.00 1.92 -15.75
C SER A 45 14.83 2.49 -14.94
N LYS A 46 14.21 1.64 -14.10
CA LYS A 46 13.03 1.99 -13.31
C LYS A 46 13.31 2.99 -12.21
N MET A 47 14.38 2.81 -11.44
CA MET A 47 14.77 3.78 -10.41
C MET A 47 15.19 5.12 -11.02
N THR A 48 15.78 5.12 -12.22
CA THR A 48 16.09 6.36 -12.93
C THR A 48 14.81 7.10 -13.35
N ALA A 49 13.81 6.39 -13.87
CA ALA A 49 12.52 7.01 -14.19
C ALA A 49 11.81 7.54 -12.93
N ALA A 50 11.86 6.80 -11.82
CA ALA A 50 11.32 7.24 -10.53
C ALA A 50 12.03 8.52 -10.03
N ILE A 51 13.37 8.54 -10.02
CA ILE A 51 14.18 9.72 -9.63
C ILE A 51 13.86 10.93 -10.51
N ASN A 52 13.69 10.74 -11.82
CA ASN A 52 13.34 11.82 -12.73
C ASN A 52 11.95 12.40 -12.45
N GLY A 53 11.00 11.57 -12.00
CA GLY A 53 9.66 12.02 -11.62
C GLY A 53 9.57 12.58 -10.19
N ASN A 54 10.40 12.08 -9.27
CA ASN A 54 10.52 12.57 -7.90
C ASN A 54 11.93 12.25 -7.35
N ALA A 55 12.80 13.25 -7.31
CA ALA A 55 14.20 13.07 -6.91
C ALA A 55 14.40 13.03 -5.38
N LYS A 56 13.39 13.45 -4.59
CA LYS A 56 13.53 13.57 -3.12
C LYS A 56 13.11 12.26 -2.45
N GLU A 57 14.06 11.62 -1.76
CA GLU A 57 13.78 10.45 -0.91
C GLU A 57 12.95 10.84 0.32
N ASN A 58 12.11 9.92 0.79
CA ASN A 58 11.25 10.13 1.95
C ASN A 58 10.72 8.81 2.51
N ASP A 59 10.92 8.56 3.81
CA ASP A 59 10.39 7.39 4.54
C ASP A 59 8.85 7.35 4.56
N LYS A 60 8.20 8.48 4.25
CA LYS A 60 6.73 8.60 4.17
C LYS A 60 6.35 9.34 2.89
N ALA A 61 6.87 8.90 1.76
CA ALA A 61 6.44 9.42 0.47
C ALA A 61 4.97 9.06 0.25
N ARG A 62 4.12 10.09 0.12
CA ARG A 62 2.71 9.90 -0.21
C ARG A 62 2.59 9.46 -1.67
N THR A 63 1.91 8.34 -1.90
CA THR A 63 1.69 7.78 -3.24
C THR A 63 0.25 8.08 -3.68
N TYR A 64 -0.53 7.07 -4.08
CA TYR A 64 -1.94 7.23 -4.35
C TYR A 64 -2.72 7.32 -3.04
N GLY A 65 -3.49 8.40 -2.88
CA GLY A 65 -4.40 8.51 -1.76
C GLY A 65 -3.71 8.75 -0.42
N ALA A 66 -4.02 7.96 0.61
CA ALA A 66 -3.35 8.00 1.93
C ALA A 66 -2.28 6.91 2.11
N ILE A 67 -1.85 6.25 1.03
CA ILE A 67 -0.78 5.24 1.09
C ILE A 67 0.58 5.93 1.15
N PHE A 68 1.35 5.64 2.18
CA PHE A 68 2.72 6.11 2.37
C PHE A 68 3.70 4.96 2.20
N ILE A 69 4.84 5.23 1.56
CA ILE A 69 5.92 4.26 1.36
C ILE A 69 7.27 4.84 1.81
N ASN A 70 8.22 3.94 2.09
CA ASN A 70 9.64 4.30 2.18
C ASN A 70 10.20 4.44 0.76
N TYR A 71 10.42 5.66 0.30
CA TYR A 71 10.88 5.93 -1.06
C TYR A 71 12.38 6.23 -1.09
N HIS A 72 13.18 5.20 -1.36
CA HIS A 72 14.64 5.27 -1.48
C HIS A 72 15.15 4.73 -2.84
N PRO A 73 14.89 5.43 -3.96
CA PRO A 73 15.30 4.95 -5.28
C PRO A 73 16.82 4.96 -5.49
N TYR A 74 17.59 5.85 -4.83
CA TYR A 74 19.05 5.86 -4.97
C TYR A 74 19.66 4.61 -4.33
N TYR A 75 19.12 4.17 -3.20
CA TYR A 75 19.53 2.91 -2.54
C TYR A 75 19.43 1.71 -3.51
N TYR A 76 18.27 1.52 -4.12
CA TYR A 76 18.05 0.40 -5.05
C TYR A 76 18.85 0.52 -6.34
N ARG A 77 18.99 1.74 -6.90
CA ARG A 77 19.80 1.96 -8.09
C ARG A 77 21.28 1.72 -7.82
N GLY A 78 21.78 2.14 -6.65
CA GLY A 78 23.14 1.88 -6.19
C GLY A 78 23.45 0.38 -6.07
N ILE A 79 22.53 -0.40 -5.50
CA ILE A 79 22.65 -1.88 -5.44
C ILE A 79 22.66 -2.48 -6.85
N ALA A 80 21.79 -2.02 -7.74
CA ALA A 80 21.75 -2.52 -9.10
C ALA A 80 23.04 -2.19 -9.88
N TYR A 81 23.61 -1.00 -9.67
CA TYR A 81 24.92 -0.64 -10.21
C TYR A 81 26.04 -1.52 -9.66
N LEU A 82 26.03 -1.80 -8.36
CA LEU A 82 26.98 -2.70 -7.72
C LEU A 82 26.94 -4.11 -8.34
N ASN A 83 25.73 -4.64 -8.60
CA ASN A 83 25.55 -5.97 -9.19
C ASN A 83 25.86 -6.03 -10.70
N THR A 84 25.91 -4.88 -11.39
CA THR A 84 26.23 -4.79 -12.83
C THR A 84 27.66 -4.34 -13.10
N GLY A 85 28.51 -4.26 -12.07
CA GLY A 85 29.92 -3.89 -12.20
C GLY A 85 30.17 -2.39 -12.37
N LYS A 86 29.14 -1.55 -12.20
CA LYS A 86 29.20 -0.09 -12.35
C LYS A 86 29.52 0.57 -11.00
N TYR A 87 30.71 0.30 -10.47
CA TYR A 87 31.04 0.56 -9.06
C TYR A 87 31.07 2.05 -8.70
N GLU A 88 31.54 2.91 -9.60
CA GLU A 88 31.57 4.36 -9.41
C GLU A 88 30.15 4.93 -9.30
N GLN A 89 29.25 4.52 -10.19
CA GLN A 89 27.84 4.91 -10.12
C GLN A 89 27.17 4.36 -8.86
N ALA A 90 27.52 3.12 -8.44
CA ALA A 90 27.00 2.53 -7.23
C ALA A 90 27.37 3.36 -5.99
N ILE A 91 28.64 3.77 -5.87
CA ILE A 91 29.12 4.64 -4.79
C ILE A 91 28.36 5.97 -4.80
N SER A 92 28.28 6.63 -5.97
CA SER A 92 27.62 7.94 -6.09
C SER A 92 26.14 7.90 -5.69
N ASP A 93 25.41 6.84 -6.04
CA ASP A 93 24.01 6.69 -5.66
C ASP A 93 23.87 6.33 -4.17
N LEU A 94 24.72 5.44 -3.64
CA LEU A 94 24.68 5.07 -2.22
C LEU A 94 25.04 6.24 -1.30
N GLU A 95 25.87 7.18 -1.74
CA GLU A 95 26.16 8.43 -1.02
C GLU A 95 24.96 9.39 -0.98
N LYS A 96 24.06 9.31 -1.97
CA LYS A 96 22.82 10.12 -2.03
C LYS A 96 21.66 9.49 -1.27
N ALA A 97 21.69 8.18 -1.07
CA ALA A 97 20.63 7.47 -0.37
C ALA A 97 20.52 7.95 1.08
N SER A 98 19.32 8.32 1.51
CA SER A 98 19.05 8.79 2.88
C SER A 98 18.72 7.65 3.85
N GLY A 99 18.47 6.45 3.35
CA GLY A 99 18.09 5.30 4.14
C GLY A 99 18.04 4.01 3.32
N PRO A 100 17.93 2.84 3.98
CA PRO A 100 17.69 1.58 3.30
C PRO A 100 16.30 1.57 2.66
N GLY A 101 16.18 0.88 1.53
CA GLY A 101 14.88 0.54 0.95
C GLY A 101 14.10 -0.44 1.83
N GLU A 102 12.82 -0.63 1.51
CA GLU A 102 11.92 -1.63 2.13
C GLU A 102 12.51 -3.05 2.11
N GLU A 103 13.16 -3.44 1.01
CA GLU A 103 13.98 -4.65 0.93
C GLU A 103 15.32 -4.34 1.60
N ASN A 104 15.49 -4.75 2.84
CA ASN A 104 16.73 -4.60 3.59
C ASN A 104 17.83 -5.52 3.02
N LEU A 105 18.48 -5.06 1.94
CA LEU A 105 19.54 -5.77 1.20
C LEU A 105 20.95 -5.49 1.75
N GLY A 106 21.02 -4.99 2.97
CA GLY A 106 22.24 -4.57 3.65
C GLY A 106 22.30 -3.07 3.88
N SER A 107 23.13 -2.66 4.85
CA SER A 107 23.33 -1.25 5.16
C SER A 107 24.05 -0.52 4.01
N ILE A 108 23.73 0.77 3.85
CA ILE A 108 24.40 1.65 2.88
C ILE A 108 25.92 1.58 3.06
N GLU A 109 26.40 1.60 4.30
CA GLU A 109 27.83 1.52 4.62
C GLU A 109 28.47 0.22 4.12
N THR A 110 27.82 -0.93 4.35
CA THR A 110 28.34 -2.24 3.90
C THR A 110 28.37 -2.32 2.37
N LEU A 111 27.30 -1.84 1.72
CA LEU A 111 27.20 -1.82 0.26
C LEU A 111 28.25 -0.89 -0.36
N MET A 112 28.49 0.27 0.25
CA MET A 112 29.49 1.24 -0.20
C MET A 112 30.92 0.70 -0.02
N SER A 113 31.21 0.06 1.11
CA SER A 113 32.50 -0.61 1.35
C SER A 113 32.75 -1.71 0.31
N ARG A 114 31.74 -2.53 0.01
CA ARG A 114 31.80 -3.55 -1.04
C ARG A 114 32.05 -2.94 -2.42
N ALA A 115 31.37 -1.84 -2.76
CA ALA A 115 31.56 -1.15 -4.04
C ALA A 115 32.98 -0.60 -4.17
N LYS A 116 33.51 0.05 -3.12
CA LYS A 116 34.90 0.56 -3.07
C LYS A 116 35.93 -0.55 -3.21
N GLY A 117 35.77 -1.66 -2.49
CA GLY A 117 36.67 -2.81 -2.61
C GLY A 117 36.64 -3.48 -3.99
N LYS A 118 35.48 -3.49 -4.65
CA LYS A 118 35.37 -3.99 -6.03
C LYS A 118 35.98 -3.05 -7.06
N LEU A 119 35.85 -1.75 -6.84
CA LEU A 119 36.49 -0.74 -7.68
C LEU A 119 38.03 -0.83 -7.61
N THR A 120 38.61 -0.98 -6.42
CA THR A 120 40.07 -1.14 -6.29
C THR A 120 40.57 -2.43 -6.92
N GLN A 121 39.82 -3.53 -6.79
CA GLN A 121 40.12 -4.80 -7.48
C GLN A 121 40.04 -4.67 -9.00
N ALA A 122 39.06 -3.94 -9.53
CA ALA A 122 38.89 -3.74 -10.97
C ALA A 122 40.01 -2.87 -11.57
N SER A 123 40.57 -1.94 -10.78
CA SER A 123 41.65 -1.05 -11.21
C SER A 123 43.04 -1.65 -11.02
N THR A 124 43.18 -2.81 -10.38
CA THR A 124 44.48 -3.48 -10.26
C THR A 124 44.79 -4.18 -11.58
N PRO A 125 45.95 -3.91 -12.23
CA PRO A 125 46.33 -4.63 -13.43
C PRO A 125 46.31 -6.13 -13.18
N PRO A 126 45.80 -6.95 -14.12
CA PRO A 126 45.86 -8.40 -13.96
C PRO A 126 47.32 -8.80 -13.69
N PRO A 127 47.58 -9.69 -12.70
CA PRO A 127 48.92 -10.21 -12.48
C PRO A 127 49.49 -10.70 -13.81
N PRO A 128 50.77 -10.42 -14.12
CA PRO A 128 51.40 -10.94 -15.33
C PRO A 128 51.13 -12.44 -15.41
N GLU A 129 50.57 -12.89 -16.54
CA GLU A 129 50.25 -14.30 -16.77
C GLU A 129 51.46 -15.15 -16.38
N PRO A 130 51.30 -16.13 -15.47
CA PRO A 130 52.36 -17.07 -15.20
C PRO A 130 52.74 -17.75 -16.51
N GLN A 131 54.01 -17.64 -16.90
CA GLN A 131 54.56 -18.44 -18.00
C GLN A 131 54.11 -19.90 -17.81
N PRO A 132 53.67 -20.57 -18.88
CA PRO A 132 53.04 -21.89 -18.79
C PRO A 132 53.93 -22.84 -17.99
N PRO A 133 53.47 -23.32 -16.82
CA PRO A 133 54.23 -24.29 -16.06
C PRO A 133 54.21 -25.62 -16.83
N ALA A 134 55.37 -26.28 -16.85
CA ALA A 134 55.51 -27.65 -17.32
C ALA A 134 54.43 -28.56 -16.69
N PRO A 135 53.90 -29.56 -17.42
CA PRO A 135 52.72 -30.31 -17.02
C PRO A 135 52.90 -30.97 -15.65
N GLN A 136 52.14 -30.52 -14.66
CA GLN A 136 52.03 -31.16 -13.35
C GLN A 136 50.70 -31.92 -13.18
N PRO A 137 50.69 -32.97 -12.33
CA PRO A 137 49.58 -33.92 -12.20
C PRO A 137 48.31 -33.30 -11.57
N ARG A 138 47.14 -33.78 -12.01
CA ARG A 138 45.80 -33.37 -11.56
C ARG A 138 45.64 -33.45 -10.04
N VAL A 139 45.22 -32.34 -9.43
CA VAL A 139 44.77 -32.29 -8.02
C VAL A 139 43.24 -32.16 -8.00
N VAL A 140 42.63 -32.92 -7.08
CA VAL A 140 41.19 -33.18 -6.93
C VAL A 140 40.41 -31.93 -6.44
N PRO A 141 39.16 -31.69 -6.86
CA PRO A 141 38.40 -30.49 -6.47
C PRO A 141 37.96 -30.52 -5.00
N ALA A 142 38.06 -29.38 -4.31
CA ALA A 142 37.56 -29.18 -2.96
C ALA A 142 36.02 -28.97 -2.93
N PRO A 143 35.34 -29.28 -1.80
CA PRO A 143 33.88 -29.23 -1.69
C PRO A 143 33.34 -27.80 -1.71
N VAL A 144 32.22 -27.61 -2.41
CA VAL A 144 31.52 -26.32 -2.56
C VAL A 144 30.79 -25.97 -1.24
N PRO A 145 30.87 -24.73 -0.73
CA PRO A 145 30.18 -24.31 0.49
C PRO A 145 28.65 -24.34 0.32
N VAL A 146 27.95 -24.90 1.30
CA VAL A 146 26.49 -25.00 1.35
C VAL A 146 25.87 -23.61 1.59
N PRO A 147 24.78 -23.21 0.89
CA PRO A 147 24.15 -21.90 1.07
C PRO A 147 23.57 -21.74 2.48
N VAL A 148 23.91 -20.61 3.11
CA VAL A 148 23.47 -20.24 4.46
C VAL A 148 21.97 -19.95 4.44
N GLN A 149 21.20 -20.68 5.25
CA GLN A 149 19.75 -20.55 5.33
C GLN A 149 19.37 -19.16 5.90
N PRO A 150 18.42 -18.42 5.28
CA PRO A 150 18.02 -17.10 5.76
C PRO A 150 17.51 -17.16 7.20
N ALA A 151 18.01 -16.26 8.06
CA ALA A 151 17.57 -16.15 9.44
C ALA A 151 16.06 -15.85 9.48
N ALA A 152 15.33 -16.57 10.33
CA ALA A 152 13.90 -16.35 10.50
C ALA A 152 13.60 -14.90 10.90
N PRO A 153 12.50 -14.31 10.43
CA PRO A 153 12.12 -12.94 10.77
C PRO A 153 11.98 -12.78 12.29
N SER A 154 12.75 -11.84 12.86
CA SER A 154 12.70 -11.52 14.28
C SER A 154 11.47 -10.65 14.57
N ILE A 155 10.63 -11.10 15.50
CA ILE A 155 9.49 -10.34 16.02
C ILE A 155 10.00 -9.23 16.96
N ASP A 156 9.44 -8.03 16.85
CA ASP A 156 9.78 -6.90 17.74
C ASP A 156 9.22 -7.14 19.17
N PRO A 157 10.08 -7.21 20.21
CA PRO A 157 9.62 -7.38 21.59
C PRO A 157 8.74 -6.24 22.10
N ALA A 158 8.94 -4.99 21.63
CA ALA A 158 8.12 -3.85 22.03
C ALA A 158 6.69 -3.97 21.49
N LEU A 159 6.53 -4.50 20.27
CA LEU A 159 5.22 -4.72 19.67
C LEU A 159 4.44 -5.81 20.42
N ARG A 160 5.12 -6.88 20.84
CA ARG A 160 4.52 -7.92 21.67
C ARG A 160 4.09 -7.40 23.05
N GLN A 161 4.87 -6.51 23.66
CA GLN A 161 4.48 -5.84 24.91
C GLN A 161 3.21 -4.98 24.71
N ARG A 162 3.14 -4.21 23.63
CA ARG A 162 1.97 -3.39 23.30
C ARG A 162 0.72 -4.25 23.09
N ALA A 163 0.82 -5.35 22.35
CA ALA A 163 -0.30 -6.27 22.14
C ALA A 163 -0.85 -6.83 23.47
N ASN A 164 0.03 -7.20 24.39
CA ASN A 164 -0.39 -7.64 25.74
C ASN A 164 -1.08 -6.54 26.54
N ALA A 165 -0.59 -5.30 26.47
CA ALA A 165 -1.21 -4.16 27.16
C ALA A 165 -2.65 -3.90 26.68
N GLU A 166 -2.87 -3.90 25.37
CA GLU A 166 -4.19 -3.70 24.76
C GLU A 166 -5.16 -4.83 25.11
N ILE A 167 -4.69 -6.09 25.12
CA ILE A 167 -5.49 -7.24 25.56
C ILE A 167 -5.91 -7.08 27.03
N ASN A 168 -5.01 -6.63 27.90
CA ASN A 168 -5.33 -6.38 29.32
C ASN A 168 -6.32 -5.23 29.51
N GLN A 169 -6.21 -4.18 28.70
CA GLN A 169 -7.19 -3.09 28.66
C GLN A 169 -8.58 -3.61 28.25
N ALA A 170 -8.65 -4.39 27.17
CA ALA A 170 -9.90 -5.00 26.69
C ALA A 170 -10.54 -5.90 27.76
N LYS A 171 -9.75 -6.74 28.45
CA LYS A 171 -10.22 -7.56 29.59
C LYS A 171 -10.82 -6.69 30.71
N THR A 172 -10.18 -5.57 31.03
CA THR A 172 -10.66 -4.65 32.07
C THR A 172 -12.00 -4.01 31.68
N ARG A 173 -12.15 -3.57 30.42
CA ARG A 173 -13.43 -3.02 29.92
C ARG A 173 -14.53 -4.07 29.89
N LEU A 174 -14.22 -5.30 29.52
CA LEU A 174 -15.15 -6.42 29.51
C LEU A 174 -15.61 -6.78 30.94
N ALA A 175 -14.70 -6.75 31.92
CA ALA A 175 -15.04 -6.91 33.33
C ALA A 175 -15.96 -5.79 33.83
N ALA A 176 -15.71 -4.53 33.44
CA ALA A 176 -16.59 -3.41 33.77
C ALA A 176 -17.99 -3.54 33.11
N ALA A 177 -18.06 -4.04 31.87
CA ALA A 177 -19.34 -4.36 31.22
C ALA A 177 -20.10 -5.47 31.98
N MET A 178 -19.39 -6.50 32.45
CA MET A 178 -19.97 -7.56 33.26
C MET A 178 -20.48 -7.04 34.61
N GLN A 179 -19.77 -6.13 35.27
CA GLN A 179 -20.22 -5.47 36.51
C GLN A 179 -21.49 -4.63 36.29
N ARG A 180 -21.63 -4.02 35.11
CA ARG A 180 -22.86 -3.37 34.66
C ARG A 180 -23.99 -4.37 34.32
N LYS A 181 -23.78 -5.66 34.59
CA LYS A 181 -24.67 -6.79 34.25
C LYS A 181 -24.89 -6.97 32.74
N ALA A 182 -24.07 -6.39 31.87
CA ALA A 182 -24.26 -6.44 30.42
C ALA A 182 -23.98 -7.83 29.79
N GLY A 183 -23.73 -8.87 30.60
CA GLY A 183 -23.33 -10.21 30.16
C GLY A 183 -24.28 -10.88 29.16
N ASN A 184 -25.57 -10.51 29.17
CA ASN A 184 -26.57 -11.06 28.25
C ASN A 184 -26.81 -10.18 27.01
N THR A 185 -26.05 -9.09 26.83
CA THR A 185 -26.22 -8.21 25.67
C THR A 185 -25.48 -8.76 24.44
N PRO A 186 -26.00 -8.56 23.22
CA PRO A 186 -25.29 -8.92 21.99
C PRO A 186 -23.89 -8.27 21.89
N GLN A 187 -23.76 -7.03 22.37
CA GLN A 187 -22.51 -6.28 22.41
C GLN A 187 -21.47 -6.99 23.28
N TYR A 188 -21.86 -7.48 24.46
CA TYR A 188 -20.95 -8.23 25.31
C TYR A 188 -20.47 -9.52 24.62
N GLY A 189 -21.36 -10.26 23.96
CA GLY A 189 -20.99 -11.44 23.16
C GLY A 189 -19.99 -11.12 22.03
N GLN A 190 -20.23 -10.03 21.29
CA GLN A 190 -19.31 -9.56 20.24
C GLN A 190 -17.94 -9.14 20.80
N ALA A 191 -17.92 -8.45 21.93
CA ALA A 191 -16.68 -8.05 22.59
C ALA A 191 -15.86 -9.26 23.07
N THR A 192 -16.52 -10.29 23.62
CA THR A 192 -15.86 -11.53 24.05
C THR A 192 -15.28 -12.31 22.87
N GLN A 193 -15.99 -12.37 21.73
CA GLN A 193 -15.46 -13.00 20.51
C GLN A 193 -14.22 -12.26 20.00
N ALA A 194 -14.28 -10.93 19.87
CA ALA A 194 -13.15 -10.12 19.42
C ALA A 194 -11.92 -10.25 20.33
N LEU A 195 -12.12 -10.37 21.65
CA LEU A 195 -11.04 -10.63 22.60
C LEU A 195 -10.45 -12.03 22.43
N THR A 196 -11.27 -13.04 22.16
CA THR A 196 -10.83 -14.42 21.90
C THR A 196 -9.99 -14.50 20.62
N ASP A 197 -10.40 -13.79 19.57
CA ASP A 197 -9.64 -13.68 18.33
C ASP A 197 -8.28 -13.01 18.56
N ALA A 198 -8.24 -11.92 19.35
CA ALA A 198 -6.99 -11.26 19.73
C ALA A 198 -6.02 -12.20 20.48
N LEU A 199 -6.54 -12.98 21.44
CA LEU A 199 -5.76 -13.97 22.19
C LEU A 199 -5.23 -15.11 21.30
N THR A 200 -6.02 -15.54 20.32
CA THR A 200 -5.61 -16.58 19.36
C THR A 200 -4.51 -16.05 18.44
N LYS A 201 -4.63 -14.81 17.94
CA LYS A 201 -3.64 -14.18 17.07
C LYS A 201 -2.31 -13.97 17.79
N ILE A 202 -2.31 -13.45 19.03
CA ILE A 202 -1.06 -13.22 19.77
C ILE A 202 -0.34 -14.53 20.11
N GLY A 203 -1.07 -15.61 20.40
CA GLY A 203 -0.50 -16.93 20.68
C GLY A 203 0.15 -17.59 19.46
N ASN A 204 -0.36 -17.28 18.26
CA ASN A 204 0.12 -17.84 17.00
C ASN A 204 1.00 -16.87 16.18
N ALA A 205 1.33 -15.69 16.70
CA ALA A 205 2.03 -14.65 15.96
C ALA A 205 3.43 -15.11 15.52
N ARG A 206 3.68 -15.06 14.20
CA ARG A 206 4.97 -15.36 13.56
C ARG A 206 5.63 -14.13 12.96
N SER A 207 4.89 -13.04 12.87
CA SER A 207 5.31 -11.77 12.28
C SER A 207 4.84 -10.58 13.10
N ASN A 208 5.38 -9.40 12.79
CA ASN A 208 4.90 -8.14 13.36
C ASN A 208 3.46 -7.81 12.88
N ASP A 209 3.07 -8.27 11.69
CA ASP A 209 1.72 -8.05 11.16
C ASP A 209 0.67 -8.81 11.96
N ASP A 210 0.97 -10.04 12.40
CA ASP A 210 0.09 -10.82 13.28
C ASP A 210 -0.15 -10.10 14.61
N LEU A 211 0.89 -9.45 15.16
CA LEU A 211 0.78 -8.67 16.40
C LEU A 211 -0.04 -7.40 16.21
N ASN A 212 0.11 -6.70 15.07
CA ASN A 212 -0.72 -5.54 14.74
C ASN A 212 -2.19 -5.94 14.58
N ALA A 213 -2.48 -7.08 13.95
CA ALA A 213 -3.83 -7.62 13.83
C ALA A 213 -4.42 -8.01 15.19
N ALA A 214 -3.61 -8.54 16.11
CA ALA A 214 -4.04 -8.83 17.49
C ALA A 214 -4.37 -7.53 18.26
N ILE A 215 -3.56 -6.48 18.11
CA ILE A 215 -3.79 -5.16 18.71
C ILE A 215 -5.14 -4.59 18.25
N ALA A 216 -5.40 -4.59 16.93
CA ALA A 216 -6.66 -4.07 16.38
C ALA A 216 -7.89 -4.84 16.90
N SER A 217 -7.82 -6.17 16.97
CA SER A 217 -8.89 -7.00 17.54
C SER A 217 -9.13 -6.70 19.03
N ALA A 218 -8.07 -6.49 19.82
CA ALA A 218 -8.20 -6.13 21.23
C ALA A 218 -8.83 -4.74 21.43
N GLN A 219 -8.43 -3.75 20.63
CA GLN A 219 -9.01 -2.40 20.67
C GLN A 219 -10.50 -2.40 20.32
N ASN A 220 -10.89 -3.15 19.27
CA ASN A 220 -12.29 -3.30 18.90
C ASN A 220 -13.12 -3.95 20.04
N ALA A 221 -12.58 -5.00 20.68
CA ALA A 221 -13.22 -5.62 21.84
C ALA A 221 -13.46 -4.62 22.98
N ALA A 222 -12.48 -3.74 23.26
CA ALA A 222 -12.62 -2.70 24.27
C ALA A 222 -13.72 -1.69 23.93
N THR A 223 -13.78 -1.22 22.67
CA THR A 223 -14.82 -0.27 22.22
C THR A 223 -16.22 -0.88 22.29
N ILE A 224 -16.38 -2.13 21.84
CA ILE A 224 -17.68 -2.81 21.90
C ILE A 224 -18.12 -3.03 23.35
N ALA A 225 -17.19 -3.41 24.24
CA ALA A 225 -17.49 -3.58 25.66
C ALA A 225 -17.95 -2.27 26.33
N ASP A 226 -17.40 -1.13 25.94
CA ASP A 226 -17.83 0.18 26.45
C ASP A 226 -19.27 0.51 26.02
N LEU A 227 -19.65 0.15 24.80
CA LEU A 227 -20.99 0.37 24.22
C LEU A 227 -22.07 -0.54 24.79
N ALA A 228 -21.73 -1.59 25.54
CA ALA A 228 -22.69 -2.52 26.12
C ALA A 228 -23.51 -1.83 27.25
N PRO A 229 -24.84 -1.66 27.08
CA PRO A 229 -25.66 -0.99 28.09
C PRO A 229 -25.93 -1.90 29.30
N ALA A 230 -26.18 -1.30 30.46
CA ALA A 230 -26.62 -2.06 31.64
C ALA A 230 -28.05 -2.59 31.42
N PRO A 231 -28.36 -3.85 31.82
CA PRO A 231 -29.72 -4.37 31.76
C PRO A 231 -30.64 -3.54 32.64
N GLY A 232 -31.75 -3.07 32.06
CA GLY A 232 -32.70 -2.23 32.77
C GLY A 232 -32.27 -0.77 32.93
N ALA A 233 -31.12 -0.36 32.38
CA ALA A 233 -30.95 1.06 32.06
C ALA A 233 -32.13 1.43 31.14
N PRO A 234 -32.89 2.49 31.46
CA PRO A 234 -33.92 2.97 30.55
C PRO A 234 -33.25 3.12 29.20
N ALA A 235 -33.80 2.44 28.17
CA ALA A 235 -33.36 2.67 26.81
C ALA A 235 -33.22 4.18 26.67
N PRO A 236 -32.03 4.70 26.29
CA PRO A 236 -31.79 6.14 26.28
C PRO A 236 -33.03 6.77 25.67
N PRO A 237 -33.69 7.70 26.41
CA PRO A 237 -35.04 8.16 26.09
C PRO A 237 -35.05 8.35 24.59
N PRO A 238 -35.93 7.66 23.84
CA PRO A 238 -35.85 7.59 22.39
C PRO A 238 -35.63 9.02 21.99
N THR A 239 -34.42 9.35 21.52
CA THR A 239 -34.09 10.70 21.12
C THR A 239 -35.27 11.04 20.26
N VAL A 240 -36.05 12.06 20.63
CA VAL A 240 -37.33 12.32 20.00
C VAL A 240 -36.99 12.67 18.57
N ILE A 241 -36.90 11.63 17.78
CA ILE A 241 -36.82 11.63 16.36
C ILE A 241 -38.23 12.03 16.07
N ALA A 242 -38.40 13.35 15.92
CA ALA A 242 -39.51 13.95 15.22
C ALA A 242 -39.94 12.93 14.15
N THR A 243 -41.19 12.50 14.26
CA THR A 243 -41.88 11.56 13.36
C THR A 243 -41.11 11.39 12.05
N ARG A 244 -40.45 10.23 11.92
CA ARG A 244 -39.70 9.78 10.73
C ARG A 244 -40.70 9.43 9.63
N PRO A 245 -41.26 10.45 8.95
CA PRO A 245 -41.06 10.52 7.51
C PRO A 245 -39.92 11.47 7.15
N ALA A 246 -39.58 12.46 7.98
CA ALA A 246 -38.64 13.52 7.59
C ALA A 246 -37.14 13.16 7.77
N GLN A 247 -36.75 12.40 8.79
CA GLN A 247 -35.33 12.00 8.97
C GLN A 247 -34.94 10.76 8.17
N ALA A 248 -35.89 9.87 7.87
CA ALA A 248 -35.70 8.88 6.82
C ALA A 248 -35.54 9.64 5.49
N SER A 249 -36.36 10.66 5.21
CA SER A 249 -36.17 11.51 4.03
C SER A 249 -34.84 12.30 4.05
N SER A 250 -34.26 12.69 5.18
CA SER A 250 -32.95 13.40 5.17
C SER A 250 -31.74 12.47 5.03
N LEU A 251 -31.88 11.19 5.41
CA LEU A 251 -30.89 10.12 5.15
C LEU A 251 -31.10 9.46 3.77
N VAL A 252 -32.34 9.41 3.28
CA VAL A 252 -32.76 8.86 1.98
C VAL A 252 -32.67 9.91 0.87
N LEU A 253 -32.73 11.21 1.20
CA LEU A 253 -32.42 12.34 0.31
C LEU A 253 -31.11 13.03 0.71
N ALA A 254 -30.21 12.33 1.40
CA ALA A 254 -28.84 12.80 1.47
C ALA A 254 -28.37 13.00 0.02
N ASP A 255 -28.06 14.26 -0.33
CA ASP A 255 -27.68 14.69 -1.67
C ASP A 255 -26.75 13.63 -2.29
N PRO A 256 -27.14 13.00 -3.42
CA PRO A 256 -26.31 12.01 -4.10
C PRO A 256 -24.85 12.49 -4.26
N ALA A 257 -24.63 13.80 -4.45
CA ALA A 257 -23.28 14.37 -4.52
C ALA A 257 -22.50 14.23 -3.20
N LYS A 258 -23.13 14.41 -2.04
CA LYS A 258 -22.48 14.24 -0.72
C LYS A 258 -22.11 12.78 -0.48
N ARG A 259 -22.97 11.84 -0.87
CA ARG A 259 -22.72 10.40 -0.71
C ARG A 259 -21.63 9.91 -1.68
N ILE A 260 -21.64 10.38 -2.92
CA ILE A 260 -20.55 10.14 -3.88
C ILE A 260 -19.24 10.69 -3.34
N ARG A 261 -19.23 11.92 -2.80
CA ARG A 261 -18.03 12.51 -2.18
C ARG A 261 -17.50 11.64 -1.03
N GLY A 262 -18.38 11.19 -0.14
CA GLY A 262 -17.98 10.33 0.98
C GLY A 262 -17.49 8.93 0.55
N ALA A 263 -17.96 8.41 -0.59
CA ALA A 263 -17.45 7.17 -1.17
C ALA A 263 -16.06 7.36 -1.83
N LEU A 264 -15.89 8.47 -2.56
CA LEU A 264 -14.61 8.85 -3.15
C LEU A 264 -13.56 9.13 -2.07
N GLU A 265 -13.94 9.79 -0.99
CA GLU A 265 -13.06 10.05 0.15
C GLU A 265 -12.55 8.75 0.76
N SER A 266 -13.42 7.77 1.04
CA SER A 266 -12.99 6.43 1.49
C SER A 266 -12.05 5.77 0.49
N TYR A 267 -12.36 5.82 -0.81
CA TYR A 267 -11.50 5.23 -1.84
C TYR A 267 -10.10 5.87 -1.88
N PHE A 268 -10.02 7.20 -1.83
CA PHE A 268 -8.76 7.92 -1.83
C PHE A 268 -8.03 7.86 -0.48
N ASN A 269 -8.71 7.54 0.62
CA ASN A 269 -8.06 7.27 1.90
C ASN A 269 -7.54 5.83 2.00
N GLY A 270 -7.82 4.98 1.02
CA GLY A 270 -7.42 3.57 1.05
C GLY A 270 -8.36 2.69 1.87
N ASP A 271 -9.48 3.23 2.36
CA ASP A 271 -10.54 2.51 3.07
C ASP A 271 -11.40 1.74 2.06
N PHE A 272 -10.79 0.80 1.33
CA PHE A 272 -11.41 0.16 0.18
C PHE A 272 -12.65 -0.68 0.56
N GLU A 273 -12.70 -1.26 1.77
CA GLU A 273 -13.89 -1.95 2.30
C GLU A 273 -15.11 -1.03 2.35
N ASP A 274 -14.95 0.12 3.01
CA ASP A 274 -16.00 1.13 3.15
C ASP A 274 -16.34 1.78 1.81
N ALA A 275 -15.34 2.05 0.97
CA ALA A 275 -15.54 2.54 -0.39
C ALA A 275 -16.40 1.58 -1.22
N SER A 276 -16.10 0.28 -1.23
CA SER A 276 -16.88 -0.72 -1.96
C SER A 276 -18.32 -0.81 -1.46
N LYS A 277 -18.54 -0.79 -0.13
CA LYS A 277 -19.90 -0.78 0.43
C LYS A 277 -20.69 0.45 -0.01
N LYS A 278 -20.08 1.64 0.08
CA LYS A 278 -20.71 2.91 -0.33
C LYS A 278 -20.99 2.98 -1.83
N PHE A 279 -20.02 2.61 -2.67
CA PHE A 279 -20.23 2.55 -4.12
C PHE A 279 -21.26 1.48 -4.51
N GLY A 280 -21.29 0.34 -3.82
CA GLY A 280 -22.30 -0.70 -4.01
C GLY A 280 -23.71 -0.16 -3.80
N ALA A 281 -23.95 0.50 -2.68
CA ALA A 281 -25.24 1.17 -2.41
C ALA A 281 -25.58 2.20 -3.50
N LEU A 282 -24.62 3.07 -3.87
CA LEU A 282 -24.82 4.08 -4.90
C LEU A 282 -25.11 3.49 -6.29
N THR A 283 -24.52 2.33 -6.64
CA THR A 283 -24.84 1.64 -7.90
C THR A 283 -26.22 1.00 -7.89
N GLY A 284 -26.76 0.61 -6.73
CA GLY A 284 -28.16 0.18 -6.61
C GLY A 284 -29.15 1.32 -6.86
N GLU A 285 -28.82 2.52 -6.39
CA GLU A 285 -29.66 3.71 -6.58
C GLU A 285 -29.51 4.38 -7.95
N MET A 286 -28.30 4.39 -8.51
CA MET A 286 -27.96 5.00 -9.80
C MET A 286 -27.33 3.97 -10.75
N PRO A 287 -28.08 2.93 -11.16
CA PRO A 287 -27.51 1.78 -11.88
C PRO A 287 -26.97 2.13 -13.28
N LYS A 288 -27.35 3.28 -13.85
CA LYS A 288 -26.90 3.74 -15.16
C LYS A 288 -25.60 4.57 -15.11
N ASN A 289 -25.06 4.87 -13.93
CA ASN A 289 -23.85 5.68 -13.80
C ASN A 289 -22.60 4.81 -13.93
N ALA A 290 -21.97 4.84 -15.11
CA ALA A 290 -20.79 4.04 -15.43
C ALA A 290 -19.57 4.33 -14.51
N TYR A 291 -19.42 5.55 -14.00
CA TYR A 291 -18.31 5.87 -13.10
C TYR A 291 -18.46 5.20 -11.73
N LEU A 292 -19.68 5.09 -11.20
CA LEU A 292 -19.90 4.43 -9.91
C LEU A 292 -19.52 2.96 -10.00
N TRP A 293 -19.88 2.29 -11.10
CA TRP A 293 -19.45 0.91 -11.37
C TRP A 293 -17.93 0.80 -11.55
N ALA A 294 -17.28 1.77 -12.20
CA ALA A 294 -15.83 1.79 -12.34
C ALA A 294 -15.12 1.96 -10.98
N PHE A 295 -15.60 2.85 -10.11
CA PHE A 295 -15.04 3.04 -8.76
C PHE A 295 -15.35 1.86 -7.83
N LEU A 296 -16.53 1.24 -7.96
CA LEU A 296 -16.85 0.00 -7.25
C LEU A 296 -15.88 -1.11 -7.63
N GLY A 297 -15.69 -1.35 -8.93
CA GLY A 297 -14.75 -2.37 -9.40
C GLY A 297 -13.31 -2.07 -8.99
N ALA A 298 -12.91 -0.79 -9.01
CA ALA A 298 -11.59 -0.38 -8.54
C ALA A 298 -11.40 -0.64 -7.03
N SER A 299 -12.42 -0.34 -6.22
CA SER A 299 -12.39 -0.57 -4.78
C SER A 299 -12.31 -2.07 -4.44
N GLN A 300 -13.12 -2.90 -5.11
CA GLN A 300 -13.11 -4.35 -4.96
C GLN A 300 -11.78 -4.96 -5.40
N TYR A 301 -11.22 -4.51 -6.53
CA TYR A 301 -9.92 -5.01 -6.98
C TYR A 301 -8.79 -4.60 -6.04
N SER A 302 -8.85 -3.41 -5.46
CA SER A 302 -7.91 -3.00 -4.42
C SER A 302 -7.99 -3.91 -3.20
N GLN A 303 -9.19 -4.29 -2.73
CA GLN A 303 -9.33 -5.29 -1.64
C GLN A 303 -8.69 -6.62 -1.99
N TYR A 304 -8.94 -7.16 -3.19
CA TYR A 304 -8.26 -8.37 -3.68
C TYR A 304 -6.74 -8.24 -3.61
N ALA A 305 -6.17 -7.08 -3.93
CA ALA A 305 -4.72 -6.89 -3.88
C ALA A 305 -4.14 -6.96 -2.46
N PHE A 306 -4.94 -6.72 -1.42
CA PHE A 306 -4.52 -6.83 -0.01
C PHE A 306 -4.86 -8.19 0.60
N GLU A 307 -6.07 -8.69 0.35
CA GLU A 307 -6.60 -9.89 1.00
C GLU A 307 -6.35 -11.19 0.22
N ALA A 308 -5.98 -11.06 -1.07
CA ALA A 308 -5.81 -12.18 -2.00
C ALA A 308 -7.04 -13.11 -2.14
N ASP A 309 -8.24 -12.63 -1.80
CA ASP A 309 -9.49 -13.36 -1.99
C ASP A 309 -10.03 -13.16 -3.42
N ASP A 310 -10.04 -14.25 -4.20
CA ASP A 310 -10.53 -14.28 -5.58
C ASP A 310 -12.00 -13.83 -5.71
N ASN A 311 -12.81 -13.91 -4.65
CA ASN A 311 -14.17 -13.38 -4.65
C ASN A 311 -14.20 -11.87 -4.97
N PHE A 312 -13.28 -11.10 -4.38
CA PHE A 312 -13.22 -9.65 -4.64
C PHE A 312 -12.77 -9.34 -6.06
N LYS A 313 -11.88 -10.16 -6.61
CA LYS A 313 -11.45 -10.05 -8.00
C LYS A 313 -12.62 -10.31 -8.95
N ASP A 314 -13.39 -11.38 -8.72
CA ASP A 314 -14.56 -11.69 -9.56
C ASP A 314 -15.62 -10.60 -9.49
N GLN A 315 -15.91 -10.09 -8.29
CA GLN A 315 -16.81 -8.95 -8.11
C GLN A 315 -16.30 -7.70 -8.84
N ALA A 316 -15.00 -7.41 -8.75
CA ALA A 316 -14.39 -6.28 -9.45
C ALA A 316 -14.56 -6.39 -10.97
N MET A 317 -14.34 -7.59 -11.53
CA MET A 317 -14.49 -7.84 -12.96
C MET A 317 -15.94 -7.68 -13.41
N GLN A 318 -16.92 -8.14 -12.61
CA GLN A 318 -18.34 -7.92 -12.88
C GLN A 318 -18.67 -6.42 -12.90
N SER A 319 -18.19 -5.66 -11.91
CA SER A 319 -18.37 -4.21 -11.83
C SER A 319 -17.76 -3.48 -13.03
N PHE A 320 -16.56 -3.88 -13.47
CA PHE A 320 -15.92 -3.30 -14.65
C PHE A 320 -16.65 -3.61 -15.97
N ARG A 321 -17.10 -4.85 -16.16
CA ARG A 321 -17.95 -5.21 -17.32
C ARG A 321 -19.23 -4.37 -17.34
N LYS A 322 -19.85 -4.17 -16.18
CA LYS A 322 -21.04 -3.33 -16.06
C LYS A 322 -20.73 -1.87 -16.43
N ALA A 323 -19.64 -1.30 -15.93
CA ALA A 323 -19.18 0.03 -16.30
C ALA A 323 -18.94 0.18 -17.82
N LYS A 324 -18.34 -0.82 -18.47
CA LYS A 324 -18.13 -0.87 -19.93
C LYS A 324 -19.43 -0.96 -20.71
N SER A 325 -20.42 -1.71 -20.22
CA SER A 325 -21.73 -1.81 -20.88
C SER A 325 -22.52 -0.50 -20.89
N LEU A 326 -22.28 0.38 -19.91
CA LEU A 326 -23.03 1.63 -19.73
C LEU A 326 -22.44 2.82 -20.49
N ARG A 327 -21.16 2.76 -20.89
CA ARG A 327 -20.47 3.87 -21.55
C ARG A 327 -19.32 3.38 -22.42
N LYS A 328 -19.11 4.05 -23.56
CA LYS A 328 -17.87 3.89 -24.35
C LYS A 328 -16.71 4.62 -23.65
N TRP A 329 -15.67 3.88 -23.30
CA TRP A 329 -14.46 4.37 -22.64
C TRP A 329 -13.33 4.55 -23.65
N ASN A 330 -13.38 5.64 -24.43
CA ASN A 330 -12.34 5.94 -25.42
C ASN A 330 -11.02 6.20 -24.69
N GLY A 331 -10.09 5.25 -24.72
CA GLY A 331 -8.83 5.31 -23.98
C GLY A 331 -8.87 4.74 -22.56
N GLY A 332 -9.91 3.97 -22.22
CA GLY A 332 -10.03 3.29 -20.93
C GLY A 332 -10.42 4.22 -19.76
N LEU A 333 -10.05 3.83 -18.55
CA LEU A 333 -10.30 4.62 -17.35
C LEU A 333 -9.34 5.84 -17.26
N PRO A 334 -9.81 7.02 -16.79
CA PRO A 334 -8.96 8.21 -16.71
C PRO A 334 -7.76 8.01 -15.76
N PRO A 335 -6.51 8.27 -16.20
CA PRO A 335 -5.31 8.08 -15.37
C PRO A 335 -5.27 8.98 -14.14
N LYS A 336 -6.03 10.09 -14.14
CA LYS A 336 -6.16 11.00 -13.00
C LYS A 336 -6.80 10.35 -11.77
N TYR A 337 -7.69 9.39 -11.96
CA TYR A 337 -8.49 8.79 -10.88
C TYR A 337 -8.15 7.32 -10.61
N PHE A 338 -7.54 6.66 -11.59
CA PHE A 338 -7.28 5.22 -11.55
C PHE A 338 -5.81 4.94 -11.80
N SER A 339 -5.21 4.16 -10.90
CA SER A 339 -3.82 3.70 -11.05
C SER A 339 -3.66 2.88 -12.32
N ARG A 340 -2.42 2.80 -12.84
CA ARG A 340 -2.13 2.02 -14.05
C ARG A 340 -2.58 0.56 -13.93
N ARG A 341 -2.42 -0.05 -12.75
CA ARG A 341 -2.87 -1.42 -12.47
C ARG A 341 -4.38 -1.57 -12.67
N ILE A 342 -5.18 -0.68 -12.05
CA ILE A 342 -6.65 -0.71 -12.20
C ILE A 342 -7.07 -0.51 -13.65
N ARG A 343 -6.43 0.42 -14.37
CA ARG A 343 -6.71 0.65 -15.79
C ARG A 343 -6.45 -0.59 -16.63
N LYS A 344 -5.32 -1.27 -16.43
CA LYS A 344 -4.99 -2.52 -17.13
C LYS A 344 -6.02 -3.63 -16.86
N VAL A 345 -6.47 -3.76 -15.61
CA VAL A 345 -7.48 -4.75 -15.22
C VAL A 345 -8.83 -4.41 -15.85
N PHE A 346 -9.24 -3.14 -15.78
CA PHE A 346 -10.45 -2.66 -16.42
C PHE A 346 -10.46 -2.93 -17.94
N ASP A 347 -9.33 -2.71 -18.60
CA ASP A 347 -9.18 -2.97 -20.03
C ASP A 347 -9.32 -4.48 -20.34
N SER A 348 -8.81 -5.35 -19.46
CA SER A 348 -8.96 -6.81 -19.57
C SER A 348 -10.36 -7.33 -19.26
N ALA A 349 -11.18 -6.57 -18.54
CA ALA A 349 -12.56 -6.94 -18.23
C ALA A 349 -13.40 -6.90 -19.51
N SER A 350 -13.54 -8.05 -20.15
CA SER A 350 -14.31 -8.26 -21.38
C SER A 350 -15.60 -9.00 -21.07
#